data_AF-K1S0F1-F1
#
_entry.id   AF-K1S0F1-F1
#
_cell.length_a   1.000
_cell.length_b   1.000
_cell.length_c   1.000
_cell.angle_alpha   90.00
_cell.angle_beta   90.00
_cell.angle_gamma   90.00
#
_symmetry.space_group_name_H-M   'P 1'
#
loop_
_entity.id
_entity.type
_entity.pdbx_description
1 polymer ?
#
loop_
_entity_poly.entity_id
_entity_poly.type
_entity_poly.pdbx_seq_one_letter_code
_entity_poly.pdbx_strand_id
1 'polypeptide(L)'
;SDRFIEAAREHRADILCMSALLTTTMTYMKEVIDALHASDLAGRVKVLVGGAPVTEGFAQTIGADGYSSNANNAVLMARQLMGH
;
A
#
# COMPACT_ATOMS: atom_id res chain seq x y z
N SER A 1 11.91 -4.15 1.48
CA SER A 1 11.13 -3.03 2.00
C SER A 1 11.85 -1.70 1.80
N ASP A 2 13.14 -1.60 2.09
CA ASP A 2 13.90 -0.35 2.12
C ASP A 2 13.80 0.51 0.85
N ARG A 3 13.91 -0.11 -0.33
CA ARG A 3 13.78 0.63 -1.61
C ARG A 3 12.43 1.33 -1.78
N PHE A 4 11.33 0.77 -1.24
CA PHE A 4 10.02 1.40 -1.31
C PHE A 4 9.94 2.60 -0.37
N ILE A 5 10.52 2.50 0.82
CA ILE A 5 10.55 3.57 1.82
C ILE A 5 11.45 4.70 1.34
N GLU A 6 12.63 4.39 0.80
CA GLU A 6 13.52 5.41 0.24
C GLU A 6 12.89 6.12 -0.96
N ALA A 7 12.26 5.38 -1.89
CA ALA A 7 11.56 6.00 -3.01
C ALA A 7 10.39 6.89 -2.53
N ALA A 8 9.60 6.42 -1.56
CA ALA A 8 8.51 7.22 -0.99
C ALA A 8 9.05 8.49 -0.29
N ARG A 9 10.20 8.39 0.38
CA ARG A 9 10.87 9.51 1.03
C ARG A 9 11.44 10.50 0.01
N GLU A 10 12.16 10.02 -0.98
CA GLU A 10 12.82 10.82 -2.02
C GLU A 10 11.79 11.61 -2.84
N HIS A 11 10.71 10.93 -3.25
CA HIS A 11 9.66 11.53 -4.06
C HIS A 11 8.59 12.24 -3.24
N ARG A 12 8.66 12.19 -1.90
CA ARG A 12 7.62 12.71 -1.00
C ARG A 12 6.23 12.20 -1.41
N ALA A 13 6.14 10.90 -1.68
CA ALA A 13 4.93 10.28 -2.18
C ALA A 13 3.82 10.34 -1.13
N ASP A 14 2.62 10.75 -1.52
CA ASP A 14 1.45 10.73 -0.62
C ASP A 14 0.86 9.32 -0.49
N ILE A 15 0.97 8.51 -1.54
CA ILE A 15 0.42 7.15 -1.60
C ILE A 15 1.47 6.17 -2.13
N LEU A 16 1.68 5.09 -1.39
CA LEU A 16 2.43 3.92 -1.82
C LEU A 16 1.47 2.84 -2.33
N CYS A 17 1.50 2.57 -3.63
CA CYS A 17 0.67 1.54 -4.25
C CYS A 17 1.47 0.24 -4.45
N MET A 18 0.93 -0.90 -4.00
CA MET A 18 1.54 -2.21 -4.17
C MET A 18 0.58 -3.21 -4.81
N SER A 19 1.09 -4.04 -5.72
CA SER A 19 0.32 -5.09 -6.39
C SER A 19 1.02 -6.43 -6.27
N ALA A 20 0.28 -7.49 -5.93
CA ALA A 20 0.77 -8.87 -5.93
C ALA A 20 -0.03 -9.73 -6.90
N LEU A 21 0.67 -10.65 -7.56
CA LEU A 21 0.03 -11.72 -8.34
C LEU A 21 0.31 -13.11 -7.75
N LEU A 22 1.31 -13.23 -6.85
CA LEU A 22 1.71 -14.47 -6.22
C LEU A 22 1.48 -14.40 -4.70
N THR A 23 1.17 -15.53 -4.08
CA THR A 23 1.00 -15.62 -2.62
C THR A 23 2.27 -15.27 -1.85
N THR A 24 3.46 -15.59 -2.40
CA THR A 24 4.76 -15.16 -1.84
C THR A 24 4.96 -13.65 -1.89
N THR A 25 4.40 -12.97 -2.90
CA THR A 25 4.44 -11.51 -2.97
C THR A 25 3.43 -10.84 -2.03
N MET A 26 2.38 -11.56 -1.59
CA MET A 26 1.44 -11.06 -0.59
C MET A 26 2.10 -10.92 0.78
N THR A 27 2.87 -11.90 1.23
CA THR A 27 3.59 -11.82 2.53
C THR A 27 4.60 -10.67 2.54
N TYR A 28 5.24 -10.40 1.40
CA TYR A 28 6.16 -9.28 1.27
C TYR A 28 5.48 -7.91 1.42
N MET A 29 4.21 -7.75 1.01
CA MET A 29 3.49 -6.49 1.24
C MET A 29 3.41 -6.14 2.72
N LYS A 30 3.17 -7.14 3.57
CA LYS A 30 3.14 -6.94 5.02
C LYS A 30 4.47 -6.42 5.54
N GLU A 31 5.58 -7.00 5.09
CA GLU A 31 6.93 -6.53 5.47
C GLU A 31 7.19 -5.08 5.04
N VAL A 32 6.71 -4.68 3.86
CA VAL A 32 6.84 -3.29 3.38
C VAL A 32 5.99 -2.34 4.22
N ILE A 33 4.75 -2.72 4.55
CA ILE A 33 3.85 -1.90 5.40
C ILE A 33 4.41 -1.76 6.81
N ASP A 34 4.84 -2.86 7.42
CA ASP A 34 5.42 -2.86 8.76
C ASP A 34 6.67 -1.97 8.80
N ALA A 35 7.53 -2.05 7.78
CA ALA A 35 8.71 -1.20 7.68
C ALA A 35 8.36 0.28 7.42
N LEU A 36 7.31 0.56 6.64
CA LEU A 36 6.83 1.93 6.43
C LEU A 36 6.25 2.52 7.72
N HIS A 37 5.50 1.74 8.49
CA HIS A 37 4.99 2.10 9.81
C HIS A 37 6.09 2.26 10.87
N ALA A 38 7.21 1.55 10.72
CA ALA A 38 8.39 1.74 11.57
C ALA A 38 9.25 2.94 11.17
N SER A 39 8.99 3.54 10.00
CA SER A 39 9.74 4.69 9.49
C SER A 39 9.11 6.04 9.88
N ASP A 40 9.81 7.13 9.59
CA ASP A 40 9.31 8.51 9.74
C ASP A 40 8.19 8.88 8.75
N LEU A 41 7.88 8.00 7.80
CA LEU A 41 6.77 8.13 6.86
C LEU A 41 5.45 7.57 7.42
N ALA A 42 5.49 6.92 8.58
CA ALA A 42 4.32 6.39 9.24
C ALA A 42 3.24 7.47 9.44
N GLY A 43 2.03 7.20 8.95
CA GLY A 43 0.90 8.13 9.00
C GLY A 43 0.96 9.31 8.02
N ARG A 44 2.09 9.53 7.32
CA ARG A 44 2.21 10.51 6.23
C ARG A 44 1.87 9.90 4.88
N VAL A 45 2.38 8.69 4.62
CA VAL A 45 2.19 7.99 3.37
C VAL A 45 1.07 6.96 3.54
N LYS A 46 0.08 7.02 2.67
CA LYS A 46 -1.04 6.07 2.64
C LYS A 46 -0.68 4.85 1.82
N VAL A 47 -1.05 3.65 2.27
CA VAL A 47 -0.78 2.41 1.55
C VAL A 47 -2.04 1.90 0.87
N LEU A 48 -1.96 1.72 -0.45
CA LEU A 48 -3.01 1.11 -1.27
C LEU A 48 -2.51 -0.22 -1.83
N VAL A 49 -3.21 -1.31 -1.55
CA VAL A 49 -2.83 -2.66 -2.02
C VAL A 49 -3.84 -3.23 -3.01
N GLY A 50 -3.38 -4.07 -3.93
CA GLY A 50 -4.23 -4.74 -4.90
C GLY A 50 -3.58 -5.94 -5.56
N GLY A 51 -4.29 -6.52 -6.53
CA GLY A 51 -3.83 -7.67 -7.32
C GLY A 51 -4.74 -8.89 -7.22
N ALA A 52 -4.49 -9.88 -8.08
CA ALA A 52 -5.39 -11.02 -8.29
C ALA A 52 -5.69 -11.86 -7.02
N PRO A 53 -4.72 -12.18 -6.15
CA PRO A 53 -4.97 -12.95 -4.93
C PRO A 53 -5.26 -12.06 -3.70
N VAL A 54 -5.22 -10.73 -3.85
CA VAL A 54 -5.39 -9.79 -2.73
C VAL A 54 -6.87 -9.55 -2.51
N THR A 55 -7.29 -9.64 -1.26
CA THR A 55 -8.66 -9.36 -0.81
C THR A 55 -8.66 -8.20 0.18
N GLU A 56 -9.83 -7.58 0.36
CA GLU A 56 -10.01 -6.52 1.35
C GLU A 56 -9.66 -6.99 2.77
N GLY A 57 -10.08 -8.20 3.15
CA GLY A 57 -9.74 -8.76 4.46
C GLY A 57 -8.23 -8.95 4.66
N PHE A 58 -7.50 -9.36 3.61
CA PHE A 58 -6.05 -9.44 3.66
C PHE A 58 -5.42 -8.05 3.82
N ALA A 59 -5.89 -7.06 3.05
CA ALA A 59 -5.42 -5.67 3.13
C ALA A 59 -5.60 -5.08 4.53
N GLN A 60 -6.74 -5.30 5.17
CA GLN A 60 -6.99 -4.89 6.55
C GLN A 60 -6.07 -5.63 7.54
N THR A 61 -5.86 -6.93 7.35
CA THR A 61 -5.01 -7.74 8.23
C THR A 61 -3.55 -7.28 8.21
N ILE A 62 -3.04 -6.83 7.06
CA ILE A 62 -1.68 -6.31 6.93
C ILE A 62 -1.55 -4.81 7.27
N GLY A 63 -2.66 -4.13 7.58
CA GLY A 63 -2.66 -2.71 7.94
C GLY A 63 -2.54 -1.75 6.75
N ALA A 64 -3.02 -2.12 5.56
CA ALA A 64 -3.11 -1.20 4.44
C ALA A 64 -4.24 -0.18 4.66
N ASP A 65 -4.04 1.09 4.26
CA ASP A 65 -5.07 2.13 4.33
C ASP A 65 -6.20 1.90 3.29
N GLY A 66 -5.88 1.23 2.18
CA GLY A 66 -6.87 0.92 1.16
C GLY A 66 -6.60 -0.35 0.37
N TYR A 67 -7.66 -0.86 -0.25
CA TYR A 67 -7.64 -2.00 -1.16
C TYR A 67 -8.35 -1.67 -2.46
N SER A 68 -7.85 -2.19 -3.57
CA SER A 68 -8.60 -2.22 -4.83
C SER A 68 -8.40 -3.50 -5.62
N SER A 69 -9.50 -4.01 -6.18
CA SER A 69 -9.52 -5.16 -7.09
C SER A 69 -9.24 -4.79 -8.56
N ASN A 70 -9.27 -3.52 -8.92
CA ASN A 70 -9.02 -3.06 -10.29
C ASN A 70 -8.44 -1.63 -10.35
N ALA A 71 -7.90 -1.24 -11.51
CA ALA A 71 -7.25 0.06 -11.67
C ALA A 71 -8.22 1.26 -11.49
N ASN A 72 -9.46 1.15 -11.96
CA ASN A 72 -10.43 2.24 -11.87
C ASN A 72 -10.81 2.53 -10.42
N ASN A 73 -11.10 1.49 -9.64
CA ASN A 73 -11.40 1.59 -8.21
C ASN A 73 -10.16 2.05 -7.42
N ALA A 74 -8.95 1.75 -7.88
CA ALA A 74 -7.74 2.21 -7.23
C ALA A 74 -7.62 3.74 -7.29
N VAL A 75 -7.99 4.36 -8.42
CA VAL A 75 -8.02 5.82 -8.57
C VAL A 75 -9.06 6.44 -7.63
N LEU A 76 -10.25 5.84 -7.51
CA LEU A 76 -11.29 6.29 -6.59
C LEU A 76 -10.82 6.21 -5.13
N MET A 77 -10.23 5.08 -4.74
CA MET A 77 -9.72 4.87 -3.39
C MET A 77 -8.58 5.82 -3.07
N ALA A 78 -7.66 6.04 -4.02
CA ALA A 78 -6.58 7.01 -3.86
C ALA A 78 -7.11 8.43 -3.61
N ARG A 79 -8.16 8.85 -4.33
CA ARG A 79 -8.81 10.15 -4.09
C ARG A 79 -9.44 10.23 -2.71
N GLN A 80 -10.17 9.19 -2.29
CA GLN A 80 -10.77 9.12 -0.96
C GLN A 80 -9.72 9.19 0.16
N LEU A 81 -8.60 8.48 0.00
CA LEU A 81 -7.49 8.51 0.96
C LEU A 81 -6.84 9.89 1.08
N MET A 82 -6.82 10.66 0.00
CA MET A 82 -6.32 12.02 -0.04
C MET A 82 -7.35 13.07 0.43
N GLY A 83 -8.58 12.68 0.73
CA GLY A 83 -9.65 13.60 1.11
C GLY A 83 -10.19 14.45 -0.05
N HIS A 84 -10.10 13.96 -1.28
CA HIS A 84 -10.63 14.59 -2.50
C HIS A 84 -11.93 13.98 -2.98
#